data_AF-A0A2E9QWZ6-F1
#
_entry.id   AF-A0A2E9QWZ6-F1
#
_cell.length_a   1.000
_cell.length_b   1.000
_cell.length_c   1.000
_cell.angle_alpha   90.00
_cell.angle_beta   90.00
_cell.angle_gamma   90.00
#
_symmetry.space_group_name_H-M   'P 1'
#
loop_
_entity.id
_entity.type
_entity.pdbx_description
1 polymer ?
#
loop_
_entity_poly.entity_id
_entity_poly.type
_entity_poly.pdbx_seq_one_letter_code
_entity_poly.pdbx_strand_id
1 'polypeptide(L)'
;MTFRVIPGSNLDIATYPFLPPTTMSGYLRRIAMMAAGEELPKATVETKEEGAHYYALPPHLLTTGAIPIGMKGIHKTHRKGPSNFKHFGFSQIYRKKIDKQENIQLHTWEYFFCESMVGFVLAESSEHLVGFKDCEGWGCKIGKEGYAVVHSVSEPIALQQVRCAATPSTLLSPESIELEDLYQPIEFYGLFNYQWSSKSSNMPGGPASTQPSSIEGYIPLSVGNPVSGATFTLDYLHDGEDIFIALSWIQALQRGLPKK
;
A
#
# COMPACT_ATOMS: atom_id res chain seq x y z
N MET A 1 12.72 36.06 -25.35
CA MET A 1 12.77 34.82 -26.15
C MET A 1 13.72 33.82 -25.52
N THR A 2 13.20 32.90 -24.71
CA THR A 2 13.77 31.56 -24.58
C THR A 2 12.60 30.65 -24.23
N PHE A 3 12.02 30.03 -25.26
CA PHE A 3 11.19 28.86 -25.05
C PHE A 3 12.12 27.81 -24.44
N ARG A 4 12.01 27.57 -23.13
CA ARG A 4 12.49 26.31 -22.59
C ARG A 4 11.51 25.28 -23.11
N VAL A 5 11.89 24.60 -24.19
CA VAL A 5 11.39 23.26 -24.47
C VAL A 5 11.63 22.50 -23.17
N ILE A 6 10.57 22.28 -22.39
CA ILE A 6 10.60 21.30 -21.31
C ILE A 6 10.73 19.99 -22.08
N PRO A 7 11.92 19.38 -22.14
CA PRO A 7 11.99 18.09 -22.80
C PRO A 7 11.15 17.18 -21.89
N GLY A 8 10.27 16.35 -22.44
CA GLY A 8 9.46 15.37 -21.70
C GLY A 8 10.32 14.29 -21.03
N SER A 9 11.29 14.69 -20.20
CA SER A 9 12.60 14.06 -19.98
C SER A 9 13.00 13.94 -18.50
N ASN A 10 12.10 14.30 -17.57
CA ASN A 10 12.33 14.01 -16.16
C ASN A 10 11.61 12.71 -15.82
N LEU A 11 12.35 11.69 -15.39
CA LEU A 11 11.76 10.50 -14.79
C LEU A 11 11.52 10.81 -13.31
N ASP A 12 10.25 10.96 -12.92
CA ASP A 12 9.89 11.16 -11.52
C ASP A 12 9.41 9.85 -10.90
N ILE A 13 10.06 9.44 -9.81
CA ILE A 13 9.66 8.31 -8.99
C ILE A 13 9.13 8.91 -7.69
N ALA A 14 7.83 9.19 -7.70
CA ALA A 14 7.10 9.69 -6.54
C ALA A 14 6.84 8.58 -5.52
N THR A 15 6.64 8.99 -4.27
CA THR A 15 6.25 8.09 -3.18
C THR A 15 4.88 8.47 -2.64
N TYR A 16 4.25 7.57 -1.89
CA TYR A 16 3.02 7.88 -1.15
C TYR A 16 3.40 8.28 0.28
N PRO A 17 2.77 9.32 0.87
CA PRO A 17 2.99 9.70 2.27
C PRO A 17 2.25 8.76 3.25
N PHE A 18 2.02 7.51 2.85
CA PHE A 18 1.31 6.45 3.54
C PHE A 18 1.68 5.12 2.88
N LEU A 19 1.29 4.00 3.49
CA LEU A 19 1.46 2.68 2.92
C LEU A 19 0.17 2.24 2.18
N PRO A 20 0.20 1.98 0.86
CA PRO A 20 -0.97 1.53 0.14
C PRO A 20 -1.49 0.16 0.61
N PRO A 21 -2.82 -0.09 0.56
CA PRO A 21 -3.44 -1.36 0.93
C PRO A 21 -2.80 -2.59 0.28
N THR A 22 -2.61 -2.57 -1.04
CA THR A 22 -2.01 -3.70 -1.79
C THR A 22 -0.57 -3.95 -1.37
N THR A 23 0.20 -2.90 -1.08
CA THR A 23 1.57 -3.04 -0.58
C THR A 23 1.59 -3.62 0.83
N MET A 24 0.70 -3.15 1.72
CA MET A 24 0.53 -3.68 3.07
C MET A 24 0.11 -5.16 3.06
N SER A 25 -0.82 -5.54 2.20
CA SER A 25 -1.30 -6.91 2.06
C SER A 25 -0.18 -7.88 1.68
N GLY A 26 0.62 -7.55 0.65
CA GLY A 26 1.76 -8.39 0.27
C GLY A 26 2.86 -8.43 1.33
N TYR A 27 3.11 -7.30 2.02
CA TYR A 27 4.05 -7.22 3.12
C TYR A 27 3.65 -8.11 4.29
N LEU A 28 2.41 -7.97 4.78
CA LEU A 28 1.90 -8.74 5.92
C LEU A 28 1.84 -10.24 5.61
N ARG A 29 1.47 -10.62 4.38
CA ARG A 29 1.54 -12.01 3.93
C ARG A 29 2.96 -12.56 4.07
N ARG A 30 3.96 -11.83 3.59
CA ARG A 30 5.36 -12.23 3.70
C ARG A 30 5.82 -12.34 5.15
N ILE A 31 5.46 -11.36 6.00
CA ILE A 31 5.80 -11.38 7.41
C ILE A 31 5.17 -12.59 8.11
N ALA A 32 3.89 -12.87 7.86
CA ALA A 32 3.20 -14.04 8.44
C ALA A 32 3.85 -15.36 8.04
N MET A 33 4.29 -15.49 6.77
CA MET A 33 5.06 -16.66 6.32
C MET A 33 6.39 -16.78 7.06
N MET A 34 7.14 -15.68 7.19
CA MET A 34 8.41 -15.68 7.94
C MET A 34 8.23 -16.04 9.42
N ALA A 35 7.19 -15.47 10.06
CA ALA A 35 6.85 -15.75 11.45
C ALA A 35 6.49 -17.22 11.68
N ALA A 36 5.81 -17.85 10.72
CA ALA A 36 5.50 -19.26 10.73
C ALA A 36 6.71 -20.18 10.39
N GLY A 37 7.87 -19.61 10.06
CA GLY A 37 9.05 -20.38 9.66
C GLY A 37 8.98 -20.97 8.24
N GLU A 38 8.05 -20.49 7.42
CA GLU A 38 7.85 -20.94 6.04
C GLU A 38 8.96 -20.40 5.11
N GLU A 39 9.35 -21.19 4.11
CA GLU A 39 10.29 -20.72 3.08
C GLU A 39 9.60 -19.68 2.18
N LEU A 40 10.25 -18.53 2.00
CA LEU A 40 9.70 -17.48 1.15
C LEU A 40 9.72 -17.92 -0.32
N PRO A 41 8.64 -17.67 -1.09
CA PRO A 41 8.62 -17.97 -2.50
C PRO A 41 9.78 -17.26 -3.19
N LYS A 42 10.57 -18.03 -3.96
CA LYS A 42 11.65 -17.45 -4.75
C LYS A 42 11.01 -16.49 -5.76
N ALA A 43 11.43 -15.23 -5.73
CA ALA A 43 11.09 -14.27 -6.77
C ALA A 43 11.86 -14.67 -8.03
N THR A 44 11.39 -15.69 -8.75
CA THR A 44 11.91 -16.03 -10.07
C THR A 44 11.48 -14.93 -11.02
N VAL A 45 12.40 -14.01 -11.26
CA VAL A 45 12.39 -13.21 -12.48
C VAL A 45 12.51 -14.23 -13.62
N GLU A 46 11.41 -14.43 -14.34
CA GLU A 46 11.32 -15.09 -15.65
C GLU A 46 11.29 -16.63 -15.67
N THR A 47 10.13 -17.19 -16.05
CA THR A 47 9.92 -17.65 -17.43
C THR A 47 8.55 -17.17 -17.90
N LYS A 48 8.39 -16.90 -19.20
CA LYS A 48 7.09 -16.54 -19.82
C LYS A 48 6.02 -17.63 -19.67
N GLU A 49 6.41 -18.82 -19.23
CA GLU A 49 5.60 -20.03 -19.23
C GLU A 49 4.80 -20.22 -17.92
N GLU A 50 5.29 -19.72 -16.79
CA GLU A 50 4.62 -19.90 -15.47
C GLU A 50 3.85 -18.66 -14.97
N GLY A 51 4.11 -17.48 -15.56
CA GLY A 51 3.46 -16.23 -15.18
C GLY A 51 3.93 -15.67 -13.83
N ALA A 52 3.60 -14.41 -13.54
CA ALA A 52 3.95 -13.80 -12.25
C ALA A 52 2.96 -14.25 -11.16
N HIS A 53 3.46 -14.84 -10.08
CA HIS A 53 2.63 -15.19 -8.93
C HIS A 53 2.50 -14.02 -7.95
N TYR A 54 1.27 -13.77 -7.49
CA TYR A 54 0.99 -12.82 -6.43
C TYR A 54 0.94 -13.54 -5.08
N TYR A 55 1.42 -12.88 -4.03
CA TYR A 55 1.32 -13.35 -2.65
C TYR A 55 0.80 -12.19 -1.81
N ALA A 56 -0.51 -12.16 -1.62
CA ALA A 56 -1.27 -11.16 -0.87
C ALA A 56 -2.07 -11.86 0.23
N LEU A 57 -2.50 -11.11 1.25
CA LEU A 57 -3.46 -11.61 2.22
C LEU A 57 -4.76 -12.04 1.50
N PRO A 58 -5.41 -13.11 1.99
CA PRO A 58 -6.63 -13.65 1.38
C PRO A 58 -7.78 -12.64 1.40
N PRO A 59 -8.79 -12.78 0.50
CA PRO A 59 -9.92 -11.86 0.36
C PRO A 59 -10.70 -11.53 1.65
N HIS A 60 -10.73 -12.47 2.61
CA HIS A 60 -11.41 -12.29 3.89
C HIS A 60 -10.61 -11.47 4.93
N LEU A 61 -9.35 -11.12 4.61
CA LEU A 61 -8.46 -10.26 5.39
C LEU A 61 -8.19 -8.98 4.61
N LEU A 62 -8.98 -7.94 4.88
CA LEU A 62 -8.94 -6.68 4.14
C LEU A 62 -7.98 -5.69 4.81
N THR A 63 -6.90 -5.30 4.14
CA THR A 63 -5.98 -4.27 4.65
C THR A 63 -6.45 -2.87 4.26
N THR A 64 -6.43 -1.93 5.19
CA THR A 64 -6.81 -0.52 4.92
C THR A 64 -5.65 0.34 4.39
N GLY A 65 -4.44 -0.22 4.29
CA GLY A 65 -3.21 0.56 4.23
C GLY A 65 -2.81 1.08 5.61
N ALA A 66 -1.71 1.82 5.69
CA ALA A 66 -1.22 2.40 6.95
C ALA A 66 -0.92 3.90 6.82
N ILE A 67 -1.30 4.67 7.83
CA ILE A 67 -1.11 6.11 7.92
C ILE A 67 0.03 6.41 8.90
N PRO A 68 0.96 7.34 8.58
CA PRO A 68 2.03 7.73 9.49
C PRO A 68 1.52 8.37 10.78
N ILE A 69 2.13 8.00 11.90
CA ILE A 69 1.96 8.66 13.21
C ILE A 69 3.28 9.31 13.61
N GLY A 70 3.19 10.55 14.11
CA GLY A 70 4.35 11.31 14.56
C GLY A 70 5.11 11.98 13.41
N MET A 71 6.44 11.99 13.50
CA MET A 71 7.28 12.66 12.51
C MET A 71 7.24 11.94 11.16
N LYS A 72 7.00 12.72 10.10
CA LYS A 72 7.01 12.23 8.71
C LYS A 72 7.62 13.25 7.77
N GLY A 73 8.24 12.78 6.69
CA GLY A 73 8.84 13.65 5.69
C GLY A 73 9.12 12.93 4.38
N ILE A 74 8.98 13.65 3.28
CA ILE A 74 9.42 13.17 1.97
C ILE A 74 10.76 13.84 1.64
N HIS A 75 11.78 13.03 1.46
CA HIS A 75 13.08 13.50 0.97
C HIS A 75 13.16 13.30 -0.55
N LYS A 76 13.42 14.39 -1.27
CA LYS A 76 13.58 14.37 -2.72
C LYS A 76 15.05 14.42 -3.10
N THR A 77 15.50 13.45 -3.90
CA THR A 77 16.85 13.44 -4.47
C THR A 77 16.79 13.61 -5.97
N HIS A 78 17.81 14.24 -6.53
CA HIS A 78 17.97 14.44 -7.97
C HIS A 78 19.22 13.70 -8.44
N ARG A 79 19.09 12.88 -9.49
CA ARG A 79 20.18 12.06 -10.04
C ARG A 79 20.20 12.20 -11.57
N LYS A 80 21.36 12.03 -12.19
CA LYS A 80 21.47 11.93 -13.64
C LYS A 80 21.56 10.46 -14.02
N GLY A 81 20.72 9.99 -14.95
CA GLY A 81 20.70 8.61 -15.42
C GLY A 81 20.31 8.52 -16.89
N PRO A 82 20.48 7.35 -17.54
CA PRO A 82 20.11 7.18 -18.95
C PRO A 82 18.60 7.33 -19.17
N SER A 83 18.21 7.72 -20.39
CA SER A 83 16.81 7.87 -20.80
C SER A 83 16.12 6.53 -21.05
N ASN A 84 16.84 5.55 -21.59
CA ASN A 84 16.36 4.19 -21.82
C ASN A 84 16.61 3.34 -20.56
N PHE A 85 15.62 3.34 -19.67
CA PHE A 85 15.70 2.69 -18.37
C PHE A 85 15.20 1.23 -18.43
N LYS A 86 16.05 0.25 -18.11
CA LYS A 86 15.63 -1.15 -17.86
C LYS A 86 15.72 -1.45 -16.37
N HIS A 87 14.71 -2.14 -15.83
CA HIS A 87 14.51 -2.38 -14.38
C HIS A 87 15.72 -3.00 -13.64
N PHE A 88 16.64 -3.69 -14.33
CA PHE A 88 17.81 -4.34 -13.74
C PHE A 88 19.06 -3.42 -13.59
N GLY A 89 19.04 -2.19 -14.14
CA GLY A 89 20.14 -1.21 -14.03
C GLY A 89 20.09 -0.31 -12.77
N PHE A 90 19.13 -0.58 -11.87
CA PHE A 90 18.58 0.31 -10.85
C PHE A 90 19.57 0.94 -9.84
N SER A 91 20.74 0.32 -9.60
CA SER A 91 21.67 0.74 -8.54
C SER A 91 23.11 0.97 -8.98
N GLN A 92 23.39 0.98 -10.28
CA GLN A 92 24.75 1.25 -10.72
C GLN A 92 25.06 2.75 -10.60
N ILE A 93 25.80 3.13 -9.55
CA ILE A 93 26.56 4.38 -9.55
C ILE A 93 27.60 4.24 -10.68
N TYR A 94 27.35 4.86 -11.82
CA TYR A 94 28.23 4.79 -12.97
C TYR A 94 29.58 5.44 -12.62
N ARG A 95 30.60 4.62 -12.36
CA ARG A 95 32.01 5.03 -12.21
C ARG A 95 32.81 4.94 -13.53
N LYS A 96 32.22 4.43 -14.62
CA LYS A 96 32.91 4.21 -15.90
C LYS A 96 32.36 5.12 -17.01
N LYS A 97 33.28 5.61 -17.86
CA LYS A 97 33.03 6.52 -18.98
C LYS A 97 31.84 6.02 -19.81
N ILE A 98 30.81 6.85 -19.86
CA ILE A 98 29.60 6.67 -20.67
C ILE A 98 30.03 6.51 -22.14
N ASP A 99 29.60 5.43 -22.78
CA ASP A 99 29.66 5.33 -24.24
C ASP A 99 28.87 6.52 -24.80
N LYS A 100 29.50 7.28 -25.70
CA LYS A 100 29.10 8.64 -26.14
C LYS A 100 27.68 8.79 -26.74
N GLN A 101 26.82 7.77 -26.69
CA GLN A 101 25.49 7.74 -27.32
C GLN A 101 24.30 7.57 -26.36
N GLU A 102 24.48 7.40 -25.05
CA GLU A 102 23.32 7.36 -24.14
C GLU A 102 22.84 8.77 -23.76
N ASN A 103 21.59 9.07 -24.13
CA ASN A 103 20.91 10.31 -23.71
C ASN A 103 20.74 10.29 -22.18
N ILE A 104 21.32 11.26 -21.49
CA ILE A 104 21.20 11.42 -20.04
C ILE A 104 20.00 12.30 -19.73
N GLN A 105 19.21 11.90 -18.75
CA GLN A 105 18.03 12.61 -18.28
C GLN A 105 18.07 12.78 -16.75
N LEU A 106 17.36 13.78 -16.23
CA LEU A 106 17.28 14.00 -14.79
C LEU A 106 16.23 13.05 -14.20
N HIS A 107 16.60 12.32 -13.15
CA HIS A 107 15.71 11.48 -12.37
C HIS A 107 15.45 12.17 -11.03
N THR A 108 14.19 12.27 -10.64
CA THR A 108 13.75 12.72 -9.32
C THR A 108 13.23 11.52 -8.55
N TRP A 109 13.69 11.34 -7.32
CA TRP A 109 13.31 10.21 -6.48
C TRP A 109 12.86 10.71 -5.12
N GLU A 110 11.69 10.27 -4.70
CA GLU A 110 11.13 10.57 -3.40
C GLU A 110 11.28 9.36 -2.46
N TYR A 111 11.74 9.64 -1.24
CA TYR A 111 11.82 8.68 -0.15
C TYR A 111 10.92 9.17 0.96
N PHE A 112 9.94 8.35 1.34
CA PHE A 112 9.11 8.63 2.49
C PHE A 112 9.77 8.09 3.76
N PHE A 113 9.95 8.96 4.75
CA PHE A 113 10.46 8.63 6.07
C PHE A 113 9.41 8.95 7.11
N CYS A 114 9.19 8.02 8.03
CA CYS A 114 8.38 8.22 9.23
C CYS A 114 8.91 7.35 10.36
N GLU A 115 8.61 7.72 11.60
CA GLU A 115 8.95 6.91 12.78
C GLU A 115 8.07 5.67 12.88
N SER A 116 6.77 5.83 12.65
CA SER A 116 5.80 4.74 12.74
C SER A 116 4.63 4.97 11.79
N MET A 117 3.94 3.88 11.43
CA MET A 117 2.65 3.93 10.74
C MET A 117 1.70 2.97 11.45
N VAL A 118 0.42 3.31 11.46
CA VAL A 118 -0.66 2.43 11.93
C VAL A 118 -1.56 2.10 10.76
N GLY A 119 -1.88 0.82 10.61
CA GLY A 119 -2.81 0.32 9.61
C GLY A 119 -3.62 -0.83 10.17
N PHE A 120 -4.74 -1.11 9.52
CA PHE A 120 -5.73 -2.06 10.04
C PHE A 120 -5.92 -3.22 9.06
N VAL A 121 -6.18 -4.41 9.63
CA VAL A 121 -6.64 -5.59 8.92
C VAL A 121 -8.04 -5.93 9.43
N LEU A 122 -9.01 -5.93 8.54
CA LEU A 122 -10.42 -6.18 8.85
C LEU A 122 -10.79 -7.60 8.44
N ALA A 123 -11.61 -8.25 9.26
CA ALA A 123 -12.17 -9.56 8.99
C ALA A 123 -13.59 -9.65 9.55
N GLU A 124 -14.44 -10.49 8.96
CA GLU A 124 -15.78 -10.80 9.50
C GLU A 124 -15.71 -11.64 10.79
N SER A 125 -14.60 -12.35 11.02
CA SER A 125 -14.36 -13.20 12.20
C SER A 125 -13.00 -12.89 12.82
N SER A 126 -12.95 -12.78 14.15
CA SER A 126 -11.73 -12.53 14.92
C SER A 126 -10.72 -13.68 14.81
N GLU A 127 -11.18 -14.92 14.57
CA GLU A 127 -10.33 -16.10 14.43
C GLU A 127 -9.32 -15.95 13.28
N HIS A 128 -9.70 -15.25 12.21
CA HIS A 128 -8.80 -14.99 11.08
C HIS A 128 -7.67 -13.99 11.41
N LEU A 129 -7.80 -13.22 12.50
CA LEU A 129 -6.84 -12.19 12.89
C LEU A 129 -5.81 -12.68 13.91
N VAL A 130 -6.08 -13.78 14.63
CA VAL A 130 -5.25 -14.26 15.75
C VAL A 130 -3.79 -14.50 15.34
N GLY A 131 -3.57 -15.03 14.13
CA GLY A 131 -2.23 -15.36 13.63
C GLY A 131 -1.31 -14.15 13.38
N PHE A 132 -1.82 -12.92 13.44
CA PHE A 132 -0.97 -11.74 13.28
C PHE A 132 -0.14 -11.43 14.52
N LYS A 133 -0.48 -11.95 15.71
CA LYS A 133 0.28 -11.67 16.92
C LYS A 133 1.73 -12.17 16.82
N ASP A 134 1.93 -13.31 16.15
CA ASP A 134 3.24 -13.91 15.89
C ASP A 134 4.11 -13.07 14.93
N CYS A 135 3.52 -12.07 14.25
CA CYS A 135 4.23 -11.17 13.35
C CYS A 135 5.02 -10.07 14.09
N GLU A 136 4.79 -9.85 15.39
CA GLU A 136 5.51 -8.83 16.16
C GLU A 136 7.03 -9.10 16.15
N GLY A 137 7.82 -8.04 15.96
CA GLY A 137 9.28 -8.09 15.89
C GLY A 137 9.84 -8.53 14.52
N TRP A 138 9.00 -9.01 13.61
CA TRP A 138 9.44 -9.36 12.26
C TRP A 138 9.48 -8.15 11.33
N GLY A 139 10.49 -8.12 10.46
CA GLY A 139 10.66 -7.05 9.49
C GLY A 139 11.26 -7.54 8.18
N CYS A 140 10.86 -6.90 7.09
CA CYS A 140 11.39 -7.19 5.77
C CYS A 140 11.25 -6.00 4.82
N LYS A 141 11.73 -6.19 3.59
CA LYS A 141 11.53 -5.26 2.50
C LYS A 141 10.04 -5.06 2.23
N ILE A 142 9.62 -3.81 2.09
CA ILE A 142 8.25 -3.38 1.79
C ILE A 142 8.25 -2.51 0.52
N GLY A 143 7.33 -2.80 -0.40
CA GLY A 143 7.31 -2.17 -1.71
C GLY A 143 8.62 -2.37 -2.47
N LYS A 144 9.01 -1.35 -3.25
CA LYS A 144 10.19 -1.45 -4.12
C LYS A 144 11.51 -1.28 -3.39
N GLU A 145 11.65 -0.32 -2.47
CA GLU A 145 12.93 -0.03 -1.78
C GLU A 145 12.74 0.30 -0.28
N GLY A 146 11.53 0.13 0.25
CA GLY A 146 11.26 0.36 1.68
C GLY A 146 11.67 -0.82 2.54
N TYR A 147 11.83 -0.56 3.83
CA TYR A 147 11.98 -1.60 4.85
C TYR A 147 11.12 -1.20 6.05
N ALA A 148 10.41 -2.16 6.64
CA ALA A 148 9.58 -1.95 7.82
C ALA A 148 9.71 -3.15 8.77
N VAL A 149 9.40 -2.90 10.03
CA VAL A 149 9.31 -3.89 11.10
C VAL A 149 7.93 -3.75 11.73
N VAL A 150 7.25 -4.88 11.97
CA VAL A 150 6.01 -4.90 12.76
C VAL A 150 6.40 -4.70 14.22
N HIS A 151 6.17 -3.50 14.75
CA HIS A 151 6.51 -3.19 16.13
C HIS A 151 5.53 -3.81 17.13
N SER A 152 4.23 -3.69 16.86
CA SER A 152 3.16 -4.19 17.69
C SER A 152 1.94 -4.58 16.86
N VAL A 153 1.14 -5.48 17.40
CA VAL A 153 -0.14 -5.96 16.89
C VAL A 153 -1.11 -6.01 18.07
N SER A 154 -2.23 -5.31 17.95
CA SER A 154 -3.29 -5.32 18.97
C SER A 154 -4.00 -6.67 19.00
N GLU A 155 -4.72 -6.93 20.08
CA GLU A 155 -5.76 -7.95 20.07
C GLU A 155 -6.85 -7.60 19.04
N PRO A 156 -7.64 -8.58 18.55
CA PRO A 156 -8.79 -8.30 17.69
C PRO A 156 -9.79 -7.36 18.37
N ILE A 157 -10.14 -6.27 17.70
CA ILE A 157 -11.06 -5.24 18.20
C ILE A 157 -12.40 -5.38 17.47
N ALA A 158 -13.49 -5.49 18.22
CA ALA A 158 -14.84 -5.46 17.64
C ALA A 158 -15.22 -4.01 17.29
N LEU A 159 -15.58 -3.77 16.04
CA LEU A 159 -15.97 -2.44 15.57
C LEU A 159 -17.49 -2.33 15.44
N GLN A 160 -18.00 -1.14 15.70
CA GLN A 160 -19.41 -0.78 15.57
C GLN A 160 -19.58 0.33 14.54
N GLN A 161 -20.67 0.29 13.78
CA GLN A 161 -20.96 1.35 12.84
C GLN A 161 -21.55 2.57 13.57
N VAL A 162 -20.94 3.74 13.35
CA VAL A 162 -21.39 5.02 13.89
C VAL A 162 -21.34 6.10 12.83
N ARG A 163 -22.24 7.09 12.88
CA ARG A 163 -22.15 8.30 12.06
C ARG A 163 -21.78 9.47 12.95
N CYS A 164 -20.61 10.08 12.69
CA CYS A 164 -20.11 11.20 13.48
C CYS A 164 -19.10 12.04 12.69
N ALA A 165 -18.74 13.20 13.22
CA ALA A 165 -17.59 13.96 12.74
C ALA A 165 -16.32 13.49 13.47
N ALA A 166 -15.33 13.00 12.74
CA ALA A 166 -14.08 12.50 13.32
C ALA A 166 -12.89 12.69 12.36
N THR A 167 -11.67 12.59 12.88
CA THR A 167 -10.46 12.46 12.06
C THR A 167 -10.30 11.00 11.65
N PRO A 168 -10.33 10.66 10.35
CA PRO A 168 -10.23 9.27 9.91
C PRO A 168 -8.87 8.67 10.26
N SER A 169 -8.88 7.44 10.78
CA SER A 169 -7.66 6.66 11.03
C SER A 169 -7.12 5.99 9.75
N THR A 170 -7.86 6.10 8.65
CA THR A 170 -7.52 5.53 7.35
C THR A 170 -7.63 6.56 6.24
N LEU A 171 -7.20 6.15 5.05
CA LEU A 171 -7.53 6.82 3.81
C LEU A 171 -9.05 6.89 3.60
N LEU A 172 -9.49 7.79 2.72
CA LEU A 172 -10.89 8.01 2.36
C LEU A 172 -11.15 7.68 0.89
N SER A 173 -12.35 7.19 0.60
CA SER A 173 -12.86 7.19 -0.77
C SER A 173 -13.27 8.61 -1.18
N PRO A 174 -12.83 9.16 -2.32
CA PRO A 174 -13.24 10.49 -2.76
C PRO A 174 -14.75 10.64 -2.92
N GLU A 175 -15.43 9.54 -3.24
CA GLU A 175 -16.89 9.50 -3.44
C GLU A 175 -17.69 9.74 -2.15
N SER A 176 -17.08 9.61 -0.97
CA SER A 176 -17.78 9.81 0.31
C SER A 176 -17.62 11.18 0.91
N ILE A 177 -16.84 12.07 0.30
CA ILE A 177 -16.61 13.41 0.83
C ILE A 177 -17.84 14.26 0.47
N GLU A 178 -18.62 14.64 1.48
CA GLU A 178 -19.77 15.51 1.29
C GLU A 178 -19.31 16.94 0.90
N LEU A 179 -20.20 17.72 0.26
CA LEU A 179 -19.89 19.09 -0.19
C LEU A 179 -19.43 19.99 0.96
N GLU A 180 -19.97 19.79 2.15
CA GLU A 180 -19.65 20.55 3.37
C GLU A 180 -18.22 20.26 3.86
N ASP A 181 -17.71 19.08 3.55
CA ASP A 181 -16.36 18.62 3.90
C ASP A 181 -15.31 18.95 2.81
N LEU A 182 -15.70 19.50 1.65
CA LEU A 182 -14.76 19.86 0.58
C LEU A 182 -13.75 20.94 0.98
N TYR A 183 -14.04 21.71 2.03
CA TYR A 183 -13.13 22.71 2.57
C TYR A 183 -12.07 22.10 3.51
N GLN A 184 -12.22 20.83 3.89
CA GLN A 184 -11.23 20.14 4.69
C GLN A 184 -9.98 19.84 3.84
N PRO A 185 -8.78 20.00 4.38
CA PRO A 185 -7.55 19.75 3.64
C PRO A 185 -7.38 18.23 3.39
N ILE A 186 -7.42 17.86 2.10
CA ILE A 186 -7.24 16.47 1.64
C ILE A 186 -6.38 16.41 0.38
N GLU A 187 -5.49 15.42 0.33
CA GLU A 187 -4.62 15.17 -0.83
C GLU A 187 -5.09 13.92 -1.58
N PHE A 188 -5.22 14.00 -2.90
CA PHE A 188 -5.71 12.88 -3.71
C PHE A 188 -4.59 12.12 -4.41
N TYR A 189 -4.70 10.79 -4.43
CA TYR A 189 -3.75 9.88 -5.04
C TYR A 189 -4.43 8.82 -5.90
N GLY A 190 -3.75 8.39 -6.96
CA GLY A 190 -4.10 7.19 -7.71
C GLY A 190 -3.43 5.97 -7.09
N LEU A 191 -4.23 4.95 -6.79
CA LEU A 191 -3.85 3.64 -6.28
C LEU A 191 -4.39 2.53 -7.18
N PHE A 192 -4.01 1.31 -6.84
CA PHE A 192 -4.55 0.09 -7.42
C PHE A 192 -5.01 -0.84 -6.31
N ASN A 193 -6.19 -1.41 -6.49
CA ASN A 193 -6.70 -2.52 -5.69
C ASN A 193 -6.53 -3.84 -6.46
N TYR A 194 -6.51 -4.97 -5.76
CA TYR A 194 -6.45 -6.28 -6.41
C TYR A 194 -7.77 -6.63 -7.10
N GLN A 195 -7.68 -7.17 -8.31
CA GLN A 195 -8.79 -7.85 -8.97
C GLN A 195 -8.70 -9.33 -8.68
N TRP A 196 -9.49 -9.82 -7.73
CA TRP A 196 -9.51 -11.23 -7.37
C TRP A 196 -10.34 -12.03 -8.38
N SER A 197 -9.86 -13.22 -8.72
CA SER A 197 -10.62 -14.17 -9.54
C SER A 197 -11.90 -14.60 -8.84
N SER A 198 -12.94 -14.93 -9.61
CA SER A 198 -14.18 -15.50 -9.07
C SER A 198 -13.98 -16.85 -8.36
N LYS A 199 -12.88 -17.55 -8.65
CA LYS A 199 -12.49 -18.82 -8.01
C LYS A 199 -11.90 -18.65 -6.60
N SER A 200 -11.62 -17.42 -6.18
CA SER A 200 -10.98 -17.12 -4.89
C SER A 200 -11.92 -17.19 -3.67
N SER A 201 -13.24 -17.32 -3.88
CA SER A 201 -14.26 -17.37 -2.82
C SER A 201 -14.10 -18.56 -1.86
N ASN A 202 -13.33 -19.59 -2.23
CA ASN A 202 -13.13 -20.82 -1.45
C ASN A 202 -11.68 -21.02 -0.95
N MET A 203 -10.81 -20.01 -1.00
CA MET A 203 -9.42 -20.17 -0.55
C MET A 203 -9.35 -20.23 0.99
N PRO A 204 -9.06 -21.41 1.61
CA PRO A 204 -9.08 -21.59 3.06
C PRO A 204 -7.74 -21.19 3.70
N GLY A 205 -6.97 -20.32 3.05
CA GLY A 205 -5.62 -19.98 3.49
C GLY A 205 -5.65 -18.90 4.56
N GLY A 206 -5.09 -19.20 5.74
CA GLY A 206 -4.75 -18.18 6.75
C GLY A 206 -3.64 -17.24 6.28
N PRO A 207 -3.25 -16.25 7.10
CA PRO A 207 -2.29 -15.21 6.74
C PRO A 207 -0.92 -15.75 6.33
N ALA A 208 -0.49 -16.92 6.82
CA ALA A 208 0.81 -17.53 6.51
C ALA A 208 0.80 -18.53 5.33
N SER A 209 -0.30 -18.66 4.57
CA SER A 209 -0.36 -19.68 3.50
C SER A 209 0.70 -19.47 2.39
N THR A 210 1.31 -20.55 1.95
CA THR A 210 2.36 -20.55 0.92
C THR A 210 1.81 -20.56 -0.51
N GLN A 211 0.50 -20.69 -0.69
CA GLN A 211 -0.12 -20.74 -2.01
C GLN A 211 -0.20 -19.34 -2.65
N PRO A 212 0.03 -19.24 -3.97
CA PRO A 212 -0.21 -18.02 -4.72
C PRO A 212 -1.66 -17.53 -4.60
N SER A 213 -1.81 -16.21 -4.49
CA SER A 213 -3.09 -15.53 -4.52
C SER A 213 -3.68 -15.55 -5.93
N SER A 214 -4.97 -15.83 -6.03
CA SER A 214 -5.71 -15.86 -7.31
C SER A 214 -6.12 -14.45 -7.75
N ILE A 215 -5.12 -13.59 -8.01
CA ILE A 215 -5.27 -12.22 -8.49
C ILE A 215 -5.07 -12.20 -10.00
N GLU A 216 -6.04 -11.65 -10.73
CA GLU A 216 -6.05 -11.59 -12.21
C GLU A 216 -5.55 -10.24 -12.75
N GLY A 217 -5.48 -9.23 -11.89
CA GLY A 217 -5.08 -7.89 -12.29
C GLY A 217 -5.28 -6.86 -11.18
N TYR A 218 -5.45 -5.62 -11.62
CA TYR A 218 -5.57 -4.46 -10.74
C TYR A 218 -6.72 -3.56 -11.18
N ILE A 219 -7.47 -3.05 -10.21
CA ILE A 219 -8.54 -2.08 -10.42
C ILE A 219 -8.02 -0.71 -9.99
N PRO A 220 -8.00 0.30 -10.88
CA PRO A 220 -7.65 1.66 -10.50
C PRO A 220 -8.57 2.17 -9.39
N LEU A 221 -7.99 2.84 -8.41
CA LEU A 221 -8.69 3.38 -7.24
C LEU A 221 -8.18 4.80 -6.97
N SER A 222 -9.07 5.78 -6.91
CA SER A 222 -8.72 7.10 -6.40
C SER A 222 -8.91 7.11 -4.88
N VAL A 223 -8.01 7.78 -4.18
CA VAL A 223 -8.02 7.86 -2.72
C VAL A 223 -7.76 9.27 -2.24
N GLY A 224 -8.39 9.65 -1.13
CA GLY A 224 -8.08 10.87 -0.38
C GLY A 224 -7.27 10.53 0.87
N ASN A 225 -6.19 11.28 1.09
CA ASN A 225 -5.38 11.25 2.30
C ASN A 225 -5.70 12.49 3.15
N PRO A 226 -6.44 12.35 4.25
CA PRO A 226 -6.73 13.46 5.15
C PRO A 226 -5.44 14.11 5.67
N VAL A 227 -5.38 15.44 5.64
CA VAL A 227 -4.30 16.15 6.34
C VAL A 227 -4.57 16.07 7.85
N SER A 228 -3.49 16.02 8.65
CA SER A 228 -3.57 15.88 10.11
C SER A 228 -4.52 16.92 10.72
N GLY A 229 -5.49 16.46 11.52
CA GLY A 229 -6.48 17.31 12.18
C GLY A 229 -7.72 17.64 11.34
N ALA A 230 -7.80 17.21 10.08
CA ALA A 230 -9.02 17.31 9.31
C ALA A 230 -10.10 16.38 9.88
N THR A 231 -11.35 16.85 9.90
CA THR A 231 -12.50 16.11 10.43
C THR A 231 -13.58 16.00 9.37
N PHE A 232 -14.19 14.81 9.24
CA PHE A 232 -15.20 14.52 8.22
C PHE A 232 -16.42 13.87 8.87
N THR A 233 -17.61 14.25 8.43
CA THR A 233 -18.87 13.66 8.93
C THR A 233 -19.27 12.47 8.05
N LEU A 234 -18.89 11.27 8.47
CA LEU A 234 -19.06 10.04 7.67
C LEU A 234 -19.67 8.92 8.51
N ASP A 235 -20.07 7.84 7.83
CA ASP A 235 -20.27 6.53 8.46
C ASP A 235 -18.90 5.87 8.68
N TYR A 236 -18.59 5.57 9.94
CA TYR A 236 -17.35 4.95 10.39
C TYR A 236 -17.63 3.57 11.01
N LEU A 237 -16.65 2.67 10.90
CA LEU A 237 -16.45 1.60 11.87
C LEU A 237 -15.56 2.13 12.99
N HIS A 238 -16.06 2.06 14.23
CA HIS A 238 -15.46 2.64 15.42
C HIS A 238 -15.32 1.62 16.54
N ASP A 239 -14.24 1.72 17.32
CA ASP A 239 -13.92 0.82 18.43
C ASP A 239 -14.50 1.28 19.79
N GLY A 240 -15.08 2.48 19.86
CA GLY A 240 -15.51 3.10 21.11
C GLY A 240 -14.50 4.12 21.67
N GLU A 241 -13.29 4.18 21.12
CA GLU A 241 -12.20 5.06 21.55
C GLU A 241 -11.73 5.95 20.39
N ASP A 242 -10.60 5.64 19.75
CA ASP A 242 -9.89 6.53 18.83
C ASP A 242 -9.77 6.01 17.38
N ILE A 243 -10.29 4.82 17.08
CA ILE A 243 -10.20 4.22 15.74
C ILE A 243 -11.43 4.58 14.91
N PHE A 244 -11.28 5.42 13.89
CA PHE A 244 -12.36 5.79 12.96
C PHE A 244 -12.04 5.35 11.54
N ILE A 245 -12.51 4.17 11.14
CA ILE A 245 -12.30 3.62 9.78
C ILE A 245 -13.51 3.94 8.92
N ALA A 246 -13.33 4.76 7.88
CA ALA A 246 -14.45 5.16 7.03
C ALA A 246 -15.07 3.96 6.30
N LEU A 247 -16.38 3.77 6.43
CA LEU A 247 -17.08 2.63 5.82
C LEU A 247 -17.00 2.68 4.29
N SER A 248 -17.01 3.88 3.71
CA SER A 248 -16.82 4.10 2.27
C SER A 248 -15.48 3.61 1.76
N TRP A 249 -14.43 3.69 2.59
CA TRP A 249 -13.10 3.18 2.25
C TRP A 249 -13.11 1.66 2.19
N ILE A 250 -13.76 1.01 3.16
CA ILE A 250 -13.96 -0.45 3.17
C ILE A 250 -14.71 -0.88 1.92
N GLN A 251 -15.81 -0.22 1.59
CA GLN A 251 -16.61 -0.51 0.40
C GLN A 251 -15.78 -0.36 -0.88
N ALA A 252 -14.93 0.67 -0.98
CA ALA A 252 -14.05 0.87 -2.13
C ALA A 252 -13.02 -0.26 -2.28
N LEU A 253 -12.46 -0.73 -1.16
CA LEU A 253 -11.53 -1.86 -1.14
C LEU A 253 -12.23 -3.21 -1.44
N GLN A 254 -13.51 -3.34 -1.10
CA GLN A 254 -14.29 -4.55 -1.40
C GLN A 254 -14.67 -4.70 -2.87
N ARG A 255 -14.61 -3.63 -3.69
CA ARG A 255 -14.95 -3.67 -5.13
C ARG A 255 -14.14 -4.68 -5.94
N GLY A 256 -12.93 -5.01 -5.48
CA GLY A 256 -12.04 -5.96 -6.12
C GLY A 256 -12.21 -7.41 -5.66
N LEU A 257 -13.02 -7.66 -4.64
CA LEU A 257 -13.28 -9.00 -4.10
C LEU A 257 -14.21 -9.80 -5.03
N PRO A 258 -14.14 -11.15 -5.00
CA PRO A 258 -15.09 -11.97 -5.73
C PRO A 258 -16.52 -11.66 -5.26
N LYS A 259 -17.43 -11.45 -6.23
CA LYS A 259 -18.86 -11.33 -5.93
C LYS A 259 -19.37 -12.70 -5.45
N LYS A 260 -19.98 -12.74 -4.27
CA LYS A 260 -20.70 -13.92 -3.76
C LYS A 260 -21.90 -14.24 -4.66
#